data_AF-S9USE6-F1
#
_entry.id   AF-S9USE6-F1
#
_cell.length_a   1.000
_cell.length_b   1.000
_cell.length_c   1.000
_cell.angle_alpha   90.00
_cell.angle_beta   90.00
_cell.angle_gamma   90.00
#
_symmetry.space_group_name_H-M   'P 1'
#
loop_
_entity.id
_entity.type
_entity.pdbx_description
1 polymer ?
#
loop_
_entity_poly.entity_id
_entity_poly.type
_entity_poly.pdbx_seq_one_letter_code
_entity_poly.pdbx_strand_id
1 'polypeptide(L)'
;MRAINQQSRGIDKATDVLTFTEQTVEATRMNQLLFADAAAASLERRAEAVDCGSLFICLEYLHTRCVAAPHQNLPFLEYLKVALVHAVLHATGYQHESKEELRAMSKREQFVLARIDALERRFPHVFQKIDGFEFLKKQNNVMRRRR
;
A
#
# COMPACT_ATOMS: atom_id res chain seq x y z
N MET A 1 8.90 -0.72 -13.28
CA MET A 1 7.45 -0.44 -13.18
C MET A 1 6.73 -0.53 -14.52
N ARG A 2 7.01 0.35 -15.51
CA ARG A 2 6.38 0.27 -16.86
C ARG A 2 6.48 -1.13 -17.50
N ALA A 3 7.69 -1.70 -17.53
CA ALA A 3 7.89 -3.05 -18.06
C ALA A 3 7.08 -4.12 -17.29
N ILE A 4 7.00 -4.01 -15.96
CA ILE A 4 6.22 -4.92 -15.12
C ILE A 4 4.73 -4.81 -15.45
N ASN A 5 4.22 -3.58 -15.58
CA ASN A 5 2.81 -3.33 -15.93
C ASN A 5 2.46 -3.82 -17.34
N GLN A 6 3.38 -3.68 -18.30
CA GLN A 6 3.23 -4.23 -19.64
C GLN A 6 3.18 -5.76 -19.61
N GLN A 7 4.09 -6.39 -18.86
CA GLN A 7 4.16 -7.85 -18.77
C GLN A 7 2.95 -8.46 -18.04
N SER A 8 2.44 -7.80 -17.00
CA SER A 8 1.37 -8.36 -16.17
C SER A 8 -0.04 -7.97 -16.61
N ARG A 9 -0.24 -6.75 -17.09
CA ARG A 9 -1.56 -6.20 -17.44
C ARG A 9 -1.69 -5.83 -18.92
N GLY A 10 -0.61 -5.93 -19.70
CA GLY A 10 -0.59 -5.48 -21.10
C GLY A 10 -0.62 -3.96 -21.27
N ILE A 11 -0.35 -3.20 -20.21
CA ILE A 11 -0.44 -1.74 -20.20
C ILE A 11 0.96 -1.12 -20.24
N ASP A 12 1.29 -0.46 -21.36
CA ASP A 12 2.61 0.13 -21.60
C ASP A 12 2.76 1.51 -20.95
N LYS A 13 2.47 1.59 -19.65
CA LYS A 13 2.53 2.82 -18.87
C LYS A 13 2.98 2.51 -17.44
N ALA A 14 3.76 3.41 -16.83
CA ALA A 14 4.06 3.30 -15.41
C ALA A 14 2.80 3.56 -14.56
N THR A 15 2.74 2.93 -13.40
CA THR A 15 1.70 3.16 -12.38
C THR A 15 2.36 3.34 -11.01
N ASP A 16 1.62 3.84 -10.04
CA ASP A 16 2.09 4.01 -8.66
C ASP A 16 2.32 2.67 -7.96
N VAL A 17 1.36 1.74 -8.06
CA VAL A 17 1.44 0.43 -7.42
C VAL A 17 0.93 -0.72 -8.29
N LEU A 18 1.58 -1.88 -8.15
CA LEU A 18 1.11 -3.16 -8.68
C LEU A 18 1.06 -4.18 -7.55
N THR A 19 -0.08 -4.85 -7.42
CA THR A 19 -0.29 -5.94 -6.48
C THR A 19 -0.40 -7.24 -7.26
N PHE A 20 0.38 -8.24 -6.84
CA PHE A 20 0.35 -9.59 -7.38
C PHE A 20 0.01 -10.55 -6.25
N THR A 21 -1.18 -11.10 -6.31
CA THR A 21 -1.63 -12.13 -5.37
C THR A 21 -2.20 -13.30 -6.14
N GLU A 22 -1.98 -14.49 -5.61
CA GLU A 22 -2.75 -15.66 -6.02
C GLU A 22 -4.19 -15.40 -5.54
N GLN A 23 -5.12 -15.21 -6.46
CA GLN A 23 -6.54 -14.99 -6.12
C GLN A 23 -7.15 -16.32 -5.66
N THR A 24 -6.86 -16.72 -4.42
CA THR A 24 -7.32 -17.97 -3.83
C THR A 24 -8.31 -17.71 -2.68
N VAL A 25 -8.90 -18.79 -2.17
CA VAL A 25 -9.69 -18.83 -0.92
C VAL A 25 -8.94 -18.14 0.26
N GLU A 26 -7.62 -18.02 0.17
CA GLU A 26 -6.75 -17.41 1.17
C GLU A 26 -6.96 -15.89 1.26
N ALA A 27 -7.30 -15.20 0.18
CA ALA A 27 -7.59 -13.76 0.24
C ALA A 27 -8.83 -13.45 1.09
N THR A 28 -9.90 -14.26 0.93
CA THR A 28 -11.10 -14.15 1.78
C THR A 28 -10.81 -14.51 3.24
N ARG A 29 -10.03 -15.58 3.48
CA ARG A 29 -9.58 -15.97 4.82
C ARG A 29 -8.74 -14.87 5.47
N MET A 30 -7.85 -14.24 4.71
CA MET A 30 -6.97 -13.16 5.16
C MET A 30 -7.75 -11.90 5.52
N ASN A 31 -8.74 -11.54 4.72
CA ASN A 31 -9.65 -10.44 5.04
C ASN A 31 -10.36 -10.70 6.39
N GLN A 32 -10.85 -11.92 6.60
CA GLN A 32 -11.45 -12.30 7.88
C GLN A 32 -10.42 -12.25 9.03
N LEU A 33 -9.19 -12.71 8.85
CA LEU A 33 -8.16 -12.66 9.90
C LEU A 33 -7.77 -11.22 10.29
N LEU A 34 -7.66 -10.34 9.31
CA LEU A 34 -7.20 -8.95 9.52
C LEU A 34 -8.32 -8.03 10.00
N PHE A 35 -9.56 -8.27 9.56
CA PHE A 35 -10.66 -7.32 9.74
C PHE A 35 -11.88 -7.88 10.48
N ALA A 36 -11.91 -9.16 10.86
CA ALA A 36 -12.95 -9.65 11.78
C ALA A 36 -12.78 -9.06 13.17
N ASP A 37 -13.89 -8.99 13.90
CA ASP A 37 -13.90 -8.53 15.29
C ASP A 37 -12.89 -9.30 16.14
N ALA A 38 -12.17 -8.58 16.99
CA ALA A 38 -11.08 -9.13 17.80
C ALA A 38 -11.52 -10.28 18.74
N ALA A 39 -12.82 -10.41 19.00
CA ALA A 39 -13.39 -11.52 19.75
C ALA A 39 -13.47 -12.84 18.94
N ALA A 40 -13.46 -12.77 17.61
CA ALA A 40 -13.73 -13.89 16.71
C ALA A 40 -12.47 -14.51 16.08
N ALA A 41 -11.30 -13.88 16.17
CA ALA A 41 -10.03 -14.42 15.67
C ALA A 41 -9.07 -14.69 16.84
N SER A 42 -8.78 -15.96 17.12
CA SER A 42 -7.79 -16.31 18.14
C SER A 42 -6.41 -15.75 17.77
N LEU A 43 -5.60 -15.39 18.76
CA LEU A 43 -4.21 -14.95 18.54
C LEU A 43 -3.41 -15.99 17.72
N GLU A 44 -3.71 -17.29 17.89
CA GLU A 44 -3.12 -18.37 17.09
C GLU A 44 -3.43 -18.23 15.60
N ARG A 45 -4.67 -17.86 15.25
CA ARG A 45 -5.08 -17.62 13.85
C ARG A 45 -4.39 -16.41 13.23
N ARG A 46 -3.99 -15.42 14.03
CA ARG A 46 -3.19 -14.27 13.58
C ARG A 46 -1.69 -14.59 13.48
N ALA A 47 -1.23 -15.62 14.17
CA ALA A 47 0.16 -16.07 14.14
C ALA A 47 0.47 -16.96 12.94
N GLU A 48 -0.56 -17.46 12.24
CA GLU A 48 -0.40 -18.17 10.97
C GLU A 48 0.11 -17.18 9.92
N ALA A 49 1.35 -17.38 9.46
CA ALA A 49 1.93 -16.56 8.42
C ALA A 49 1.19 -16.85 7.10
N VAL A 50 0.38 -15.90 6.66
CA VAL A 50 -0.29 -15.93 5.36
C VAL A 50 0.57 -15.15 4.37
N ASP A 51 0.90 -15.77 3.23
CA ASP A 51 1.54 -15.06 2.13
C ASP A 51 0.53 -14.11 1.48
N CYS A 52 0.75 -12.81 1.66
CA CYS A 52 -0.08 -11.76 1.07
C CYS A 52 0.29 -11.46 -0.40
N GLY A 53 1.23 -12.21 -0.98
CA GLY A 53 1.78 -11.97 -2.30
C GLY A 53 2.77 -10.80 -2.36
N SER A 54 2.95 -10.25 -3.55
CA SER A 54 3.99 -9.24 -3.84
C SER A 54 3.41 -7.88 -4.18
N LEU A 55 3.90 -6.85 -3.49
CA LEU A 55 3.58 -5.44 -3.75
C LEU A 55 4.77 -4.72 -4.37
N PHE A 56 4.58 -4.12 -5.54
CA PHE A 56 5.59 -3.30 -6.21
C PHE A 56 5.14 -1.85 -6.20
N ILE A 57 5.95 -0.95 -5.65
CA ILE A 57 5.64 0.48 -5.53
C ILE A 57 6.71 1.28 -6.25
N CYS A 58 6.29 2.24 -7.08
CA CYS A 58 7.20 3.13 -7.79
C CYS A 58 7.24 4.51 -7.13
N LEU A 59 8.16 4.69 -6.18
CA LEU A 59 8.34 5.93 -5.42
C LEU A 59 8.63 7.14 -6.33
N GLU A 60 9.42 6.93 -7.38
CA GLU A 60 9.72 7.97 -8.37
C GLU A 60 8.45 8.43 -9.11
N TYR A 61 7.62 7.49 -9.57
CA TYR A 61 6.38 7.83 -10.28
C TYR A 61 5.39 8.56 -9.36
N LEU A 62 5.23 8.08 -8.12
CA LEU A 62 4.45 8.75 -7.07
C LEU A 62 4.92 10.19 -6.83
N HIS A 63 6.21 10.38 -6.63
CA HIS A 63 6.80 11.71 -6.40
C HIS A 63 6.57 12.64 -7.59
N THR A 64 6.82 12.16 -8.82
CA THR A 64 6.57 12.93 -10.05
C THR A 64 5.11 13.37 -10.16
N ARG A 65 4.14 12.51 -9.81
CA ARG A 65 2.72 12.88 -9.78
C ARG A 65 2.45 13.98 -8.75
N CYS A 66 3.00 13.86 -7.54
CA CYS A 66 2.83 14.85 -6.48
C CYS A 66 3.37 16.22 -6.89
N VAL A 67 4.55 16.27 -7.52
CA VAL A 67 5.18 17.52 -7.97
C VAL A 67 4.51 18.10 -9.22
N ALA A 68 4.05 17.26 -10.15
CA ALA A 68 3.43 17.72 -11.39
C ALA A 68 2.04 18.35 -11.18
N ALA A 69 1.30 17.90 -10.16
CA ALA A 69 -0.05 18.40 -9.88
C ALA A 69 -0.31 18.53 -8.37
N PRO A 70 0.37 19.46 -7.67
CA PRO A 70 0.32 19.57 -6.21
C PRO A 70 -1.06 20.00 -5.66
N HIS A 71 -1.90 20.63 -6.50
CA HIS A 71 -3.26 21.01 -6.13
C HIS A 71 -4.29 19.90 -6.38
N GLN A 72 -3.91 18.85 -7.11
CA GLN A 72 -4.80 17.73 -7.43
C GLN A 72 -4.40 16.44 -6.72
N ASN A 73 -3.15 16.34 -6.27
CA ASN A 73 -2.59 15.18 -5.61
C ASN A 73 -2.26 15.46 -4.14
N LEU A 74 -2.31 14.40 -3.33
CA LEU A 74 -1.85 14.44 -1.94
C LEU A 74 -0.34 14.69 -1.86
N PRO A 75 0.15 15.28 -0.75
CA PRO A 75 1.58 15.29 -0.45
C PRO A 75 2.16 13.87 -0.50
N PHE A 76 3.44 13.74 -0.88
CA PHE A 76 4.08 12.46 -1.17
C PHE A 76 3.87 11.38 -0.09
N LEU A 77 4.04 11.72 1.19
CA LEU A 77 3.88 10.74 2.28
C LEU A 77 2.43 10.28 2.44
N GLU A 78 1.46 11.20 2.33
CA GLU A 78 0.04 10.87 2.40
C GLU A 78 -0.39 10.05 1.17
N TYR A 79 0.11 10.41 -0.01
CA TYR A 79 -0.10 9.60 -1.21
C TYR A 79 0.46 8.19 -0.98
N LEU A 80 1.73 8.06 -0.60
CA LEU A 80 2.35 6.75 -0.37
C LEU A 80 1.56 5.90 0.64
N LYS A 81 1.08 6.51 1.72
CA LYS A 81 0.21 5.85 2.72
C LYS A 81 -1.07 5.32 2.08
N VAL A 82 -1.77 6.14 1.29
CA VAL A 82 -2.99 5.72 0.58
C VAL A 82 -2.68 4.61 -0.43
N ALA A 83 -1.61 4.74 -1.22
CA ALA A 83 -1.22 3.74 -2.22
C ALA A 83 -0.88 2.39 -1.58
N LEU A 84 -0.22 2.40 -0.42
CA LEU A 84 0.08 1.19 0.37
C LEU A 84 -1.20 0.53 0.89
N VAL A 85 -2.11 1.30 1.48
CA VAL A 85 -3.40 0.78 1.96
C VAL A 85 -4.18 0.18 0.80
N HIS A 86 -4.28 0.89 -0.32
CA HIS A 86 -4.94 0.42 -1.54
C HIS A 86 -4.36 -0.91 -2.03
N ALA A 87 -3.03 -1.01 -2.07
CA ALA A 87 -2.33 -2.21 -2.50
C ALA A 87 -2.55 -3.42 -1.58
N VAL A 88 -2.54 -3.19 -0.26
CA VAL A 88 -2.86 -4.23 0.74
C VAL A 88 -4.31 -4.67 0.61
N LEU A 89 -5.25 -3.76 0.35
CA LEU A 89 -6.65 -4.14 0.16
C LEU A 89 -6.82 -5.06 -1.05
N HIS A 90 -6.19 -4.74 -2.18
CA HIS A 90 -6.12 -5.67 -3.31
C HIS A 90 -5.52 -7.01 -2.92
N ALA A 91 -4.47 -7.00 -2.10
CA ALA A 91 -3.84 -8.24 -1.64
C ALA A 91 -4.80 -9.11 -0.81
N THR A 92 -5.67 -8.47 -0.02
CA THR A 92 -6.72 -9.12 0.76
C THR A 92 -8.01 -9.42 -0.01
N GLY A 93 -7.99 -9.28 -1.34
CA GLY A 93 -9.09 -9.67 -2.22
C GLY A 93 -10.13 -8.57 -2.48
N TYR A 94 -9.88 -7.32 -2.11
CA TYR A 94 -10.73 -6.21 -2.57
C TYR A 94 -10.47 -5.92 -4.05
N GLN A 95 -11.55 -5.62 -4.77
CA GLN A 95 -11.51 -5.09 -6.13
C GLN A 95 -12.32 -3.80 -6.18
N HIS A 96 -12.29 -3.11 -7.32
CA HIS A 96 -13.03 -1.87 -7.53
C HIS A 96 -13.51 -1.70 -8.98
N GLU A 97 -13.82 -2.81 -9.66
CA GLU A 97 -14.29 -2.80 -11.05
C GLU A 97 -15.75 -2.37 -11.15
N SER A 98 -16.59 -2.85 -10.22
CA SER A 98 -17.99 -2.40 -10.08
C SER A 98 -18.14 -1.23 -9.09
N LYS A 99 -19.31 -0.56 -9.14
CA LYS A 99 -19.62 0.55 -8.22
C LYS A 99 -19.75 0.07 -6.78
N GLU A 100 -20.29 -1.13 -6.58
CA GLU A 100 -20.48 -1.76 -5.29
C GLU A 100 -19.14 -2.12 -4.65
N GLU A 101 -18.25 -2.74 -5.42
CA GLU A 101 -16.88 -3.05 -5.01
C GLU A 101 -16.08 -1.80 -4.69
N LEU A 102 -16.14 -0.78 -5.56
CA LEU A 102 -15.50 0.50 -5.32
C LEU A 102 -15.98 1.12 -3.99
N ARG A 103 -17.29 1.13 -3.74
CA ARG A 103 -17.84 1.63 -2.47
C ARG A 103 -17.35 0.82 -1.27
N ALA A 104 -17.28 -0.50 -1.39
CA ALA A 104 -16.80 -1.37 -0.31
C ALA A 104 -15.31 -1.14 -0.02
N MET A 105 -14.48 -1.06 -1.07
CA MET A 105 -13.06 -0.79 -0.96
C MET A 105 -12.80 0.60 -0.39
N SER A 106 -13.46 1.65 -0.89
CA SER A 106 -13.29 3.02 -0.38
C SER A 106 -13.67 3.15 1.10
N LYS A 107 -14.75 2.49 1.55
CA LYS A 107 -15.08 2.44 2.98
C LYS A 107 -13.99 1.77 3.80
N ARG A 108 -13.40 0.70 3.27
CA ARG A 108 -12.32 -0.03 3.95
C ARG A 108 -11.02 0.79 3.97
N GLU A 109 -10.67 1.49 2.89
CA GLU A 109 -9.54 2.42 2.84
C GLU A 109 -9.66 3.48 3.93
N GLN A 110 -10.83 4.13 4.03
CA GLN A 110 -11.11 5.14 5.06
C GLN A 110 -10.97 4.57 6.48
N PHE A 111 -11.50 3.36 6.72
CA PHE A 111 -11.39 2.69 8.01
C PHE A 111 -9.93 2.41 8.40
N VAL A 112 -9.14 1.86 7.49
CA VAL A 112 -7.74 1.52 7.75
C VAL A 112 -6.91 2.79 7.97
N LEU A 113 -7.08 3.82 7.14
CA LEU A 113 -6.39 5.10 7.29
C LEU A 113 -6.71 5.75 8.64
N ALA A 114 -7.98 5.81 9.03
CA ALA A 114 -8.38 6.33 10.34
C ALA A 114 -7.74 5.56 11.50
N ARG A 115 -7.56 4.24 11.35
CA ARG A 115 -6.91 3.40 12.35
C ARG A 115 -5.41 3.67 12.42
N ILE A 116 -4.73 3.84 11.28
CA ILE A 116 -3.32 4.24 11.21
C ILE A 116 -3.14 5.60 11.89
N ASP A 117 -3.94 6.61 11.53
CA ASP A 117 -3.87 7.94 12.13
C ASP A 117 -4.11 7.91 13.65
N ALA A 118 -4.97 7.01 14.13
CA ALA A 118 -5.18 6.80 15.57
C ALA A 118 -3.97 6.15 16.25
N LEU A 119 -3.27 5.23 15.58
CA LEU A 119 -2.04 4.62 16.09
C LEU A 119 -0.87 5.61 16.10
N GLU A 120 -0.72 6.42 15.05
CA GLU A 120 0.29 7.49 14.98
C GLU A 120 0.13 8.48 16.14
N ARG A 121 -1.10 8.89 16.43
CA ARG A 121 -1.42 9.77 17.58
C ARG A 121 -1.13 9.10 18.93
N ARG A 122 -1.40 7.80 19.06
CA ARG A 122 -1.21 7.06 20.31
C ARG A 122 0.25 6.70 20.58
N PHE A 123 1.04 6.48 19.54
CA PHE A 123 2.42 5.99 19.63
C PHE A 123 3.39 6.80 18.74
N PRO A 124 3.53 8.12 18.98
CA PRO A 124 4.29 9.01 18.10
C PRO A 124 5.78 8.63 17.97
N HIS A 125 6.36 8.01 19.00
CA HIS A 125 7.76 7.59 18.99
C HIS A 125 8.04 6.34 18.15
N VAL A 126 7.02 5.52 17.90
CA VAL A 126 7.13 4.31 17.05
C VAL A 126 7.05 4.70 15.58
N PHE A 127 6.23 5.68 15.26
CA PHE A 127 6.05 6.21 13.91
C PHE A 127 6.92 7.45 13.66
N GLN A 128 8.19 7.41 14.07
CA GLN A 128 9.14 8.45 13.66
C GLN A 128 9.12 8.54 12.13
N LYS A 129 8.84 9.74 11.61
CA LYS A 129 8.83 10.00 10.17
C LYS A 129 10.25 9.82 9.65
N ILE A 130 10.57 8.61 9.21
CA ILE A 130 11.72 8.39 8.33
C ILE A 130 11.30 9.02 7.00
N ASP A 131 11.90 10.15 6.67
CA ASP A 131 11.77 10.69 5.32
C ASP A 131 12.48 9.71 4.37
N GLY A 132 11.69 8.83 3.75
CA GLY A 132 12.19 7.85 2.78
C GLY A 132 12.93 8.52 1.63
N PHE A 133 12.66 9.79 1.34
CA PHE A 133 13.37 10.58 0.36
C PHE A 133 14.74 11.05 0.85
N GLU A 134 14.87 11.46 2.11
CA GLU A 134 16.17 11.70 2.75
C GLU A 134 17.01 10.42 2.81
N PHE A 135 16.39 9.27 3.09
CA PHE A 135 17.07 7.97 3.03
C PHE A 135 17.57 7.67 1.61
N LEU A 136 16.73 7.84 0.58
CA LEU A 136 17.10 7.62 -0.82
C LEU A 136 18.16 8.61 -1.33
N LYS A 137 18.07 9.89 -0.95
CA LYS A 137 19.09 10.90 -1.24
C LYS A 137 20.44 10.55 -0.61
N LYS A 138 20.44 10.09 0.65
CA LYS A 138 21.66 9.61 1.33
C LYS A 138 22.26 8.42 0.59
N GLN A 139 21.45 7.44 0.17
CA GLN A 139 21.93 6.27 -0.58
C GLN A 139 22.50 6.64 -1.96
N ASN A 140 21.84 7.52 -2.72
CA ASN A 140 22.33 7.98 -4.02
C ASN A 140 23.64 8.79 -3.90
N ASN A 141 23.80 9.59 -2.83
CA ASN A 141 25.06 10.28 -2.55
C ASN A 141 26.19 9.32 -2.16
N VAL A 142 25.89 8.23 -1.45
CA VAL A 142 26.88 7.18 -1.12
C VAL A 142 27.31 6.42 -2.37
N MET A 143 26.39 6.11 -3.28
CA MET A 143 26.70 5.44 -4.56
C MET A 143 27.53 6.31 -5.51
N ARG A 144 27.29 7.63 -5.53
CA ARG A 144 28.08 8.59 -6.32
C ARG A 144 29.49 8.85 -5.78
N ARG A 145 29.73 8.65 -4.47
CA ARG A 145 31.05 8.80 -3.83
C ARG A 145 31.95 7.56 -3.94
N ARG A 146 31.41 6.43 -4.41
CA ARG A 146 32.15 5.17 -4.63
C ARG A 146 32.54 4.95 -6.10
N ARG A 147 32.42 5.97 -6.94
CA ARG A 147 32.88 5.99 -8.33
C ARG A 147 34.04 6.94 -8.49
#